data_AF-A0AA36H7R4-F1
#
_entry.id   AF-A0AA36H7R4-F1
#
_cell.length_a   1.000
_cell.length_b   1.000
_cell.length_c   1.000
_cell.angle_alpha   90.00
_cell.angle_beta   90.00
_cell.angle_gamma   90.00
#
_symmetry.space_group_name_H-M   'P 1'
#
loop_
_entity.id
_entity.type
_entity.pdbx_description
1 polymer ?
#
loop_
_entity_poly.entity_id
_entity_poly.type
_entity_poly.pdbx_seq_one_letter_code
_entity_poly.pdbx_strand_id
1 'polypeptide(L)'
;MTTSSPSSPKNTSTTKTSMRASTIATTTIHASRTTLTNNSTARSSTSALIPTTAKSTTNATKPVTTTKPPGSFDIHCAFAADLENFKITHTHELDKQKKLIKNLGKEIIDTSSNSSAGLWAYGNVKEAMKFGDVFGDMVADFSKFSMKAEDIFTSGDNPSPPGGENVIDHINNATDKNNTANCLLFLTGSKEEKPVWMIDPIYNYTRIVIISLQGADFTNNVNTTRGFSRNVHLEHFNESDIQAVYDEIMRGFKRSWTYTYLNEYIEYQYV
;
A
#
# COMPACT_ATOMS: atom_id res chain seq x y z
N MET A 1 -22.37 28.52 68.05
CA MET A 1 -22.34 27.27 68.84
C MET A 1 -23.75 26.74 68.95
N THR A 2 -24.09 25.76 68.11
CA THR A 2 -25.22 24.82 68.30
C THR A 2 -24.91 23.60 67.44
N THR A 3 -24.99 22.46 68.08
CA THR A 3 -24.57 21.11 67.66
C THR A 3 -25.71 20.37 66.97
N SER A 4 -25.42 19.59 65.91
CA SER A 4 -25.83 18.17 65.76
C SER A 4 -25.63 17.63 64.33
N SER A 5 -24.57 16.82 64.14
CA SER A 5 -24.53 15.41 63.72
C SER A 5 -25.37 14.83 62.53
N PRO A 6 -24.97 13.67 61.97
CA PRO A 6 -24.72 13.48 60.53
C PRO A 6 -25.69 12.52 59.81
N SER A 7 -25.61 12.46 58.47
CA SER A 7 -26.13 11.33 57.70
C SER A 7 -25.07 10.76 56.74
N SER A 8 -24.87 9.46 56.88
CA SER A 8 -23.93 8.58 56.18
C SER A 8 -24.56 7.99 54.89
N PRO A 9 -23.81 7.21 54.08
CA PRO A 9 -23.96 7.11 52.62
C PRO A 9 -25.01 6.08 52.16
N LYS A 10 -25.55 6.27 50.95
CA LYS A 10 -26.44 5.30 50.28
C LYS A 10 -25.72 4.60 49.12
N ASN A 11 -25.35 3.35 49.41
CA ASN A 11 -25.40 2.14 48.59
C ASN A 11 -25.17 2.22 47.06
N THR A 12 -24.00 1.71 46.68
CA THR A 12 -23.76 0.60 45.74
C THR A 12 -25.00 -0.12 45.20
N SER A 13 -25.13 -0.19 43.86
CA SER A 13 -25.87 -1.25 43.18
C SER A 13 -25.02 -1.81 42.05
N THR A 14 -24.39 -2.95 42.35
CA THR A 14 -23.64 -3.79 41.41
C THR A 14 -24.64 -4.72 40.73
N THR A 15 -25.00 -4.44 39.47
CA THR A 15 -25.81 -5.37 38.68
C THR A 15 -24.90 -6.29 37.89
N LYS A 16 -24.66 -7.48 38.44
CA LYS A 16 -24.13 -8.64 37.70
C LYS A 16 -25.23 -9.13 36.75
N THR A 17 -25.02 -9.01 35.44
CA THR A 17 -25.84 -9.72 34.46
C THR A 17 -25.04 -10.87 33.85
N SER A 18 -25.67 -12.03 33.98
CA SER A 18 -25.26 -13.39 33.67
C SER A 18 -24.80 -13.60 32.23
N MET A 19 -23.71 -14.37 32.09
CA MET A 19 -23.27 -14.99 30.84
C MET A 19 -24.31 -16.01 30.36
N ARG A 20 -24.76 -15.89 29.12
CA ARG A 20 -25.50 -16.95 28.44
C ARG A 20 -24.61 -17.52 27.34
N ALA A 21 -24.12 -18.73 27.57
CA ALA A 21 -23.49 -19.56 26.56
C ALA A 21 -24.52 -19.90 25.48
N SER A 22 -24.17 -19.69 24.21
CA SER A 22 -24.95 -20.15 23.06
C SER A 22 -24.17 -21.26 22.36
N THR A 23 -24.81 -22.42 22.31
CA THR A 23 -24.32 -23.70 21.84
C THR A 23 -24.07 -23.68 20.32
N ILE A 24 -22.96 -24.30 19.94
CA ILE A 24 -22.48 -24.55 18.58
C ILE A 24 -23.43 -25.52 17.87
N ALA A 25 -23.91 -25.16 16.67
CA ALA A 25 -24.51 -26.10 15.74
C ALA A 25 -23.50 -26.42 14.64
N THR A 26 -22.95 -27.63 14.70
CA THR A 26 -22.04 -28.20 13.70
C THR A 26 -22.86 -28.68 12.51
N THR A 27 -22.76 -28.00 11.36
CA THR A 27 -23.33 -28.49 10.10
C THR A 27 -22.25 -29.24 9.33
N THR A 28 -22.32 -30.57 9.37
CA THR A 28 -21.52 -31.48 8.56
C THR A 28 -21.97 -31.40 7.10
N ILE A 29 -21.17 -30.80 6.22
CA ILE A 29 -21.39 -30.83 4.77
C ILE A 29 -20.71 -32.07 4.21
N HIS A 30 -21.54 -32.99 3.71
CA HIS A 30 -21.14 -34.22 3.02
C HIS A 30 -20.41 -33.89 1.72
N ALA A 31 -19.13 -34.28 1.62
CA ALA A 31 -18.37 -34.23 0.38
C ALA A 31 -18.76 -35.41 -0.51
N SER A 32 -19.45 -35.13 -1.62
CA SER A 32 -19.66 -36.09 -2.70
C SER A 32 -18.41 -36.17 -3.56
N ARG A 33 -17.68 -37.28 -3.41
CA ARG A 33 -16.55 -37.71 -4.23
C ARG A 33 -17.08 -38.28 -5.54
N THR A 34 -16.89 -37.57 -6.65
CA THR A 34 -17.09 -38.10 -8.00
C THR A 34 -15.73 -38.48 -8.58
N THR A 35 -15.49 -39.78 -8.71
CA THR A 35 -14.33 -40.38 -9.37
C THR A 35 -14.52 -40.32 -10.88
N LEU A 36 -13.65 -39.60 -11.59
CA LEU A 36 -13.46 -39.73 -13.03
C LEU A 36 -12.32 -40.71 -13.29
N THR A 37 -12.71 -41.92 -13.68
CA THR A 37 -11.87 -42.91 -14.37
C THR A 37 -11.58 -42.43 -15.77
N ASN A 38 -10.30 -42.35 -16.16
CA ASN A 38 -9.91 -42.43 -17.57
C ASN A 38 -8.75 -43.42 -17.71
N ASN A 39 -9.09 -44.56 -18.31
CA ASN A 39 -8.16 -45.50 -18.92
C ASN A 39 -7.37 -44.79 -20.03
N SER A 40 -6.06 -44.98 -20.06
CA SER A 40 -5.36 -45.02 -21.34
C SER A 40 -4.24 -46.03 -21.31
N THR A 41 -4.46 -47.05 -22.12
CA THR A 41 -3.64 -48.22 -22.38
C THR A 41 -2.39 -47.83 -23.15
N ALA A 42 -1.23 -48.30 -22.70
CA ALA A 42 0.01 -48.23 -23.45
C ALA A 42 -0.08 -49.02 -24.77
N ARG A 43 0.40 -48.43 -25.87
CA ARG A 43 0.87 -49.22 -27.01
C ARG A 43 2.06 -48.56 -27.69
N SER A 44 3.11 -49.36 -27.75
CA SER A 44 4.41 -49.14 -28.35
C SER A 44 4.35 -49.18 -29.87
N SER A 45 5.11 -48.31 -30.54
CA SER A 45 5.61 -48.56 -31.91
C SER A 45 6.86 -47.74 -32.18
N THR A 46 7.95 -48.48 -32.40
CA THR A 46 9.22 -48.13 -33.04
C THR A 46 9.05 -47.57 -34.45
N SER A 47 9.88 -46.60 -34.89
CA SER A 47 10.78 -46.74 -36.06
C SER A 47 11.52 -45.44 -36.44
N ALA A 48 12.79 -45.64 -36.83
CA ALA A 48 13.62 -44.91 -37.80
C ALA A 48 14.19 -43.51 -37.49
N LEU A 49 15.53 -43.51 -37.36
CA LEU A 49 16.43 -42.38 -37.56
C LEU A 49 16.37 -41.86 -39.00
N ILE A 50 16.28 -40.54 -39.16
CA ILE A 50 16.68 -39.82 -40.38
C ILE A 50 17.57 -38.65 -39.93
N PRO A 51 18.85 -38.57 -40.33
CA PRO A 51 19.68 -37.39 -40.11
C PRO A 51 19.40 -36.37 -41.20
N THR A 52 18.71 -35.27 -40.86
CA THR A 52 18.56 -34.11 -41.75
C THR A 52 19.58 -33.05 -41.36
N THR A 53 20.61 -32.89 -42.19
CA THR A 53 21.58 -31.80 -42.14
C THR A 53 20.91 -30.49 -42.53
N ALA A 54 20.59 -29.65 -41.55
CA ALA A 54 20.19 -28.26 -41.76
C ALA A 54 21.35 -27.32 -41.41
N LYS A 55 22.03 -26.78 -42.43
CA LYS A 55 22.78 -25.53 -42.31
C LYS A 55 21.77 -24.38 -42.23
N SER A 56 21.74 -23.63 -41.13
CA SER A 56 21.06 -22.34 -41.09
C SER A 56 21.75 -21.38 -40.13
N THR A 57 22.52 -20.48 -40.75
CA THR A 57 22.83 -19.09 -40.43
C THR A 57 22.51 -18.57 -39.02
N THR A 58 23.57 -18.38 -38.23
CA THR A 58 23.57 -17.54 -37.03
C THR A 58 23.45 -16.07 -37.43
N ASN A 59 22.22 -15.55 -37.48
CA ASN A 59 22.01 -14.11 -37.39
C ASN A 59 22.25 -13.69 -35.93
N ALA A 60 23.43 -13.12 -35.68
CA ALA A 60 23.73 -12.43 -34.44
C ALA A 60 22.84 -11.17 -34.35
N THR A 61 21.68 -11.29 -33.70
CA THR A 61 20.86 -10.15 -33.34
C THR A 61 21.66 -9.32 -32.34
N LYS A 62 22.12 -8.14 -32.78
CA LYS A 62 22.67 -7.13 -31.87
C LYS A 62 21.68 -6.91 -30.72
N PRO A 63 22.14 -6.86 -29.45
CA PRO A 63 21.26 -6.48 -28.36
C PRO A 63 20.73 -5.08 -28.66
N VAL A 64 19.42 -4.97 -28.83
CA VAL A 64 18.74 -3.68 -28.87
C VAL A 64 18.84 -3.11 -27.46
N THR A 65 19.80 -2.23 -27.25
CA THR A 65 19.84 -1.41 -26.06
C THR A 65 18.69 -0.43 -26.17
N THR A 66 17.55 -0.76 -25.55
CA THR A 66 16.42 0.15 -25.41
C THR A 66 16.86 1.26 -24.46
N THR A 67 17.46 2.32 -24.99
CA THR A 67 17.77 3.52 -24.21
C THR A 67 16.46 4.13 -23.74
N LYS A 68 16.23 4.09 -22.42
CA LYS A 68 15.09 4.70 -21.75
C LYS A 68 14.98 6.18 -22.17
N PRO A 69 13.79 6.69 -22.51
CA PRO A 69 13.63 8.09 -22.89
C PRO A 69 14.17 9.01 -21.78
N PRO A 70 14.92 10.07 -22.11
CA PRO A 70 15.33 11.09 -21.14
C PRO A 70 14.11 11.63 -20.40
N GLY A 71 14.08 11.50 -19.07
CA GLY A 71 12.97 11.94 -18.22
C GLY A 71 11.98 10.86 -17.76
N SER A 72 12.17 9.59 -18.15
CA SER A 72 11.42 8.48 -17.55
C SER A 72 12.11 8.02 -16.26
N PHE A 73 11.42 8.16 -15.13
CA PHE A 73 11.85 7.68 -13.80
C PHE A 73 11.17 6.35 -13.51
N ASP A 74 11.88 5.42 -12.88
CA ASP A 74 11.22 4.23 -12.33
C ASP A 74 10.70 4.59 -10.94
N ILE A 75 9.38 4.58 -10.81
CA ILE A 75 8.69 5.04 -9.61
C ILE A 75 8.10 3.84 -8.91
N HIS A 76 8.47 3.69 -7.65
CA HIS A 76 8.10 2.56 -6.83
C HIS A 76 7.48 3.09 -5.54
N CYS A 77 6.17 3.22 -5.48
CA CYS A 77 5.50 3.81 -4.32
C CYS A 77 4.90 2.75 -3.38
N ALA A 78 5.22 2.86 -2.10
CA ALA A 78 4.50 2.20 -1.03
C ALA A 78 3.33 3.08 -0.57
N PHE A 79 2.12 2.55 -0.63
CA PHE A 79 0.92 3.20 -0.10
C PHE A 79 0.67 2.72 1.34
N ALA A 80 0.38 3.66 2.23
CA ALA A 80 -0.12 3.41 3.57
C ALA A 80 -1.50 4.06 3.71
N ALA A 81 -2.56 3.27 3.82
CA ALA A 81 -3.94 3.73 3.80
C ALA A 81 -4.65 3.56 5.14
N ASP A 82 -5.19 4.67 5.65
CA ASP A 82 -6.01 4.73 6.85
C ASP A 82 -7.45 4.26 6.58
N LEU A 83 -7.84 3.14 7.18
CA LEU A 83 -9.25 2.69 7.25
C LEU A 83 -9.82 2.82 8.67
N GLU A 84 -9.07 3.38 9.62
CA GLU A 84 -9.48 3.52 11.02
C GLU A 84 -10.38 4.75 11.20
N ASN A 85 -10.04 5.84 10.50
CA ASN A 85 -10.78 7.12 10.59
C ASN A 85 -12.06 7.15 9.72
N PHE A 86 -12.36 6.07 9.01
CA PHE A 86 -13.61 5.89 8.28
C PHE A 86 -14.48 4.87 8.99
N LYS A 87 -15.67 5.29 9.44
CA LYS A 87 -16.61 4.41 10.13
C LYS A 87 -17.07 3.33 9.16
N ILE A 88 -16.83 2.05 9.47
CA ILE A 88 -17.13 0.85 8.65
C ILE A 88 -18.55 0.84 8.06
N THR A 89 -19.51 1.50 8.72
CA THR A 89 -20.90 1.62 8.25
C THR A 89 -21.05 2.45 6.97
N HIS A 90 -20.00 3.10 6.49
CA HIS A 90 -20.02 3.96 5.30
C HIS A 90 -19.16 3.36 4.19
N THR A 91 -19.72 2.36 3.50
CA THR A 91 -19.06 1.68 2.36
C THR A 91 -18.64 2.63 1.25
N HIS A 92 -19.35 3.75 1.11
CA HIS A 92 -19.10 4.75 0.08
C HIS A 92 -17.75 5.47 0.25
N GLU A 93 -17.35 5.83 1.47
CA GLU A 93 -16.07 6.45 1.76
C GLU A 93 -14.91 5.49 1.47
N LEU A 94 -15.07 4.22 1.88
CA LEU A 94 -14.11 3.16 1.55
C LEU A 94 -13.98 2.96 0.04
N ASP A 95 -15.09 2.95 -0.70
CA ASP A 95 -15.07 2.86 -2.16
C ASP A 95 -14.40 4.06 -2.83
N LYS A 96 -14.61 5.28 -2.31
CA LYS A 96 -13.93 6.48 -2.80
C LYS A 96 -12.44 6.46 -2.52
N GLN A 97 -12.01 6.03 -1.33
CA GLN A 97 -10.59 5.96 -0.99
C GLN A 97 -9.89 4.88 -1.82
N LYS A 98 -10.52 3.72 -1.98
CA LYS A 98 -10.08 2.66 -2.89
C LYS A 98 -9.93 3.17 -4.31
N LYS A 99 -10.92 3.93 -4.82
CA LYS A 99 -10.86 4.54 -6.16
C LYS A 99 -9.70 5.53 -6.29
N LEU A 100 -9.47 6.38 -5.29
CA LEU A 100 -8.33 7.30 -5.26
C LEU A 100 -6.99 6.54 -5.33
N ILE A 101 -6.81 5.51 -4.50
CA ILE A 101 -5.60 4.68 -4.49
C ILE A 101 -5.39 3.98 -5.83
N LYS A 102 -6.45 3.40 -6.41
CA LYS A 102 -6.38 2.75 -7.73
C LYS A 102 -5.97 3.73 -8.82
N ASN A 103 -6.56 4.92 -8.83
CA ASN A 103 -6.21 5.95 -9.82
C ASN A 103 -4.75 6.40 -9.67
N LEU A 104 -4.28 6.70 -8.45
CA LEU A 104 -2.88 7.05 -8.22
C LEU A 104 -1.92 5.91 -8.56
N GLY A 105 -2.26 4.68 -8.18
CA GLY A 105 -1.48 3.49 -8.50
C GLY A 105 -1.35 3.27 -10.01
N LYS A 106 -2.41 3.57 -10.77
CA LYS A 106 -2.37 3.54 -12.23
C LYS A 106 -1.38 4.57 -12.79
N GLU A 107 -1.45 5.82 -12.36
CA GLU A 107 -0.51 6.87 -12.82
C GLU A 107 0.95 6.51 -12.52
N ILE A 108 1.21 5.92 -11.34
CA ILE A 108 2.55 5.45 -10.95
C ILE A 108 3.00 4.29 -11.83
N ILE A 109 2.19 3.23 -11.96
CA ILE A 109 2.56 2.02 -12.71
C ILE A 109 2.75 2.34 -14.20
N ASP A 110 1.93 3.22 -14.77
CA ASP A 110 2.02 3.60 -16.19
C ASP A 110 3.18 4.56 -16.49
N THR A 111 3.88 5.07 -15.46
CA THR A 111 5.02 5.99 -15.64
C THR A 111 6.18 5.33 -16.40
N SER A 112 6.44 4.05 -16.16
CA SER A 112 7.46 3.29 -16.88
C SER A 112 7.18 1.78 -16.78
N SER A 113 7.75 0.99 -17.70
CA SER A 113 7.62 -0.47 -17.66
C SER A 113 8.21 -1.14 -16.41
N ASN A 114 9.01 -0.40 -15.63
CA ASN A 114 9.61 -0.91 -14.39
C ASN A 114 8.94 -0.32 -13.15
N SER A 115 8.06 0.67 -13.27
CA SER A 115 7.41 1.29 -12.12
C SER A 115 6.48 0.29 -11.42
N SER A 116 6.33 0.44 -10.11
CA SER A 116 5.52 -0.48 -9.30
C SER A 116 4.85 0.21 -8.13
N ALA A 117 3.81 -0.43 -7.59
CA ALA A 117 3.12 0.04 -6.41
C ALA A 117 2.85 -1.11 -5.44
N GLY A 118 3.05 -0.84 -4.15
CA GLY A 118 2.65 -1.73 -3.05
C GLY A 118 1.58 -1.04 -2.21
N LEU A 119 0.66 -1.82 -1.64
CA LEU A 119 -0.42 -1.29 -0.79
C LEU A 119 -0.42 -1.98 0.56
N TRP A 120 -0.42 -1.16 1.61
CA TRP A 120 -0.70 -1.51 2.98
C TRP A 120 -1.84 -0.65 3.50
N ALA A 121 -2.71 -1.24 4.31
CA ALA A 121 -3.76 -0.51 5.01
C ALA A 121 -3.79 -0.93 6.48
N TYR A 122 -4.26 -0.03 7.31
CA TYR A 122 -4.46 -0.23 8.74
C TYR A 122 -5.84 0.29 9.14
N GLY A 123 -6.27 0.04 10.37
CA GLY A 123 -7.67 0.26 10.72
C GLY A 123 -8.49 -0.94 10.32
N ASN A 124 -9.75 -0.75 9.92
CA ASN A 124 -10.76 -1.81 9.77
C ASN A 124 -10.53 -2.80 8.58
N VAL A 125 -9.41 -3.51 8.60
CA VAL A 125 -9.00 -4.52 7.61
C VAL A 125 -9.38 -5.92 8.08
N LYS A 126 -9.43 -6.89 7.15
CA LYS A 126 -9.60 -8.32 7.48
C LYS A 126 -8.38 -8.89 8.20
N GLU A 127 -7.19 -8.54 7.72
CA GLU A 127 -5.93 -9.11 8.20
C GLU A 127 -4.95 -7.97 8.52
N ALA A 128 -4.41 -7.97 9.73
CA ALA A 128 -3.42 -7.01 10.15
C ALA A 128 -2.05 -7.41 9.61
N MET A 129 -1.48 -6.54 8.77
CA MET A 129 -0.14 -6.70 8.19
C MET A 129 0.82 -5.66 8.78
N LYS A 130 2.13 -5.90 8.69
CA LYS A 130 3.12 -4.87 9.03
C LYS A 130 3.36 -4.00 7.80
N PHE A 131 3.61 -2.71 7.99
CA PHE A 131 3.91 -1.82 6.86
C PHE A 131 5.09 -2.33 6.02
N GLY A 132 6.13 -2.90 6.65
CA GLY A 132 7.28 -3.46 5.94
C GLY A 132 6.95 -4.61 4.96
N ASP A 133 5.80 -5.27 5.10
CA ASP A 133 5.37 -6.33 4.16
C ASP A 133 5.04 -5.75 2.77
N VAL A 134 4.74 -4.45 2.69
CA VAL A 134 4.43 -3.74 1.44
C VAL A 134 5.55 -3.84 0.40
N PHE A 135 6.81 -3.92 0.84
CA PHE A 135 8.00 -3.95 -0.01
C PHE A 135 8.13 -5.28 -0.78
N GLY A 136 7.73 -6.39 -0.16
CA GLY A 136 7.71 -7.70 -0.81
C GLY A 136 6.59 -7.86 -1.85
N ASP A 137 5.55 -7.03 -1.72
CA ASP A 137 4.32 -7.17 -2.49
C ASP A 137 4.12 -6.08 -3.55
N MET A 138 5.18 -5.35 -3.91
CA MET A 138 5.08 -4.36 -4.97
C MET A 138 4.82 -5.03 -6.32
N VAL A 139 3.87 -4.49 -7.08
CA VAL A 139 3.49 -5.03 -8.39
C VAL A 139 3.60 -3.96 -9.47
N ALA A 140 4.10 -4.35 -10.64
CA ALA A 140 4.20 -3.50 -11.84
C ALA A 140 3.01 -3.67 -12.80
N ASP A 141 2.03 -4.50 -12.43
CA ASP A 141 0.81 -4.72 -13.22
C ASP A 141 -0.38 -4.06 -12.51
N PHE A 142 -1.04 -3.13 -13.21
CA PHE A 142 -2.17 -2.39 -12.64
C PHE A 142 -3.34 -3.29 -12.28
N SER A 143 -3.61 -4.36 -13.05
CA SER A 143 -4.71 -5.28 -12.75
C SER A 143 -4.48 -5.98 -11.41
N LYS A 144 -3.25 -6.47 -11.17
CA LYS A 144 -2.83 -7.06 -9.88
C LYS A 144 -2.91 -6.05 -8.74
N PHE A 145 -2.44 -4.81 -8.95
CA PHE A 145 -2.54 -3.77 -7.93
C PHE A 145 -3.99 -3.47 -7.57
N SER A 146 -4.85 -3.32 -8.58
CA SER A 146 -6.28 -3.09 -8.42
C SER A 146 -6.96 -4.25 -7.67
N MET A 147 -6.63 -5.50 -8.00
CA MET A 147 -7.16 -6.66 -7.27
C MET A 147 -6.73 -6.66 -5.80
N LYS A 148 -5.47 -6.32 -5.50
CA LYS A 148 -4.97 -6.20 -4.12
C LYS A 148 -5.71 -5.09 -3.36
N ALA A 149 -6.01 -3.97 -4.02
CA ALA A 149 -6.82 -2.91 -3.42
C ALA A 149 -8.25 -3.36 -3.11
N GLU A 150 -8.91 -4.13 -3.98
CA GLU A 150 -10.24 -4.69 -3.67
C GLU A 150 -10.23 -5.64 -2.47
N ASP A 151 -9.20 -6.50 -2.37
CA ASP A 151 -9.09 -7.45 -1.27
C ASP A 151 -8.87 -6.76 0.08
N ILE A 152 -7.88 -5.85 0.16
CA ILE A 152 -7.54 -5.10 1.38
C ILE A 152 -8.71 -4.23 1.87
N PHE A 153 -9.44 -3.60 0.96
CA PHE A 153 -10.57 -2.73 1.30
C PHE A 153 -11.87 -3.50 1.58
N THR A 154 -11.82 -4.82 1.66
CA THR A 154 -12.96 -5.54 2.21
C THR A 154 -12.97 -5.37 3.73
N SER A 155 -14.05 -4.82 4.27
CA SER A 155 -14.20 -4.55 5.70
C SER A 155 -13.87 -5.78 6.56
N GLY A 156 -13.10 -5.55 7.62
CA GLY A 156 -12.87 -6.51 8.69
C GLY A 156 -12.90 -5.86 10.07
N ASP A 157 -12.82 -6.68 11.10
CA ASP A 157 -12.94 -6.25 12.50
C ASP A 157 -11.57 -6.00 13.18
N ASN A 158 -10.51 -5.79 12.41
CA ASN A 158 -9.14 -5.73 12.93
C ASN A 158 -8.56 -4.31 12.92
N PRO A 159 -8.95 -3.41 13.84
CA PRO A 159 -8.73 -1.96 13.72
C PRO A 159 -7.29 -1.49 13.91
N SER A 160 -6.31 -2.35 14.20
CA SER A 160 -4.95 -1.90 14.55
C SER A 160 -3.87 -2.71 13.84
N PRO A 161 -2.75 -2.09 13.46
CA PRO A 161 -1.55 -2.81 13.06
C PRO A 161 -1.15 -3.84 14.13
N PRO A 162 -0.54 -4.96 13.72
CA PRO A 162 -0.15 -6.00 14.66
C PRO A 162 1.03 -5.50 15.50
N GLY A 163 0.82 -5.39 16.82
CA GLY A 163 1.87 -4.99 17.78
C GLY A 163 1.45 -3.89 18.77
N GLY A 164 0.34 -3.18 18.53
CA GLY A 164 -0.15 -2.11 19.41
C GLY A 164 0.66 -0.80 19.34
N GLU A 165 1.68 -0.75 18.48
CA GLU A 165 2.43 0.45 18.14
C GLU A 165 1.59 1.39 17.28
N ASN A 166 1.90 2.70 17.31
CA ASN A 166 1.21 3.68 16.47
C ASN A 166 1.59 3.44 14.99
N VAL A 167 0.66 3.70 14.07
CA VAL A 167 0.87 3.61 12.61
C VAL A 167 2.14 4.33 12.15
N ILE A 168 2.44 5.48 12.77
CA ILE A 168 3.61 6.29 12.45
C ILE A 168 4.91 5.55 12.80
N ASP A 169 4.94 4.78 13.89
CA ASP A 169 6.11 3.99 14.27
C ASP A 169 6.34 2.84 13.28
N HIS A 170 5.27 2.19 12.82
CA HIS A 170 5.36 1.17 11.76
C HIS A 170 5.92 1.75 10.46
N ILE A 171 5.51 2.95 10.08
CA ILE A 171 6.01 3.63 8.88
C ILE A 171 7.47 4.04 9.06
N ASN A 172 7.81 4.67 10.20
CA ASN A 172 9.13 5.25 10.39
C ASN A 172 10.22 4.19 10.57
N ASN A 173 9.89 3.07 11.22
CA ASN A 173 10.84 1.99 11.53
C ASN A 173 10.91 0.89 10.46
N ALA A 174 10.04 0.93 9.45
CA ALA A 174 10.09 -0.07 8.38
C ALA A 174 11.38 0.03 7.58
N THR A 175 11.98 -1.14 7.32
CA THR A 175 13.24 -1.25 6.58
C THR A 175 12.99 -1.98 5.26
N ASP A 176 13.27 -1.30 4.15
CA ASP A 176 13.29 -1.92 2.84
C ASP A 176 14.73 -2.31 2.47
N LYS A 177 15.12 -3.54 2.81
CA LYS A 177 16.50 -4.02 2.62
C LYS A 177 16.92 -4.07 1.15
N ASN A 178 15.96 -4.16 0.23
CA ASN A 178 16.21 -4.35 -1.18
C ASN A 178 16.02 -3.04 -1.97
N ASN A 179 15.75 -1.92 -1.29
CA ASN A 179 15.43 -0.62 -1.89
C ASN A 179 14.33 -0.72 -2.96
N THR A 180 13.30 -1.55 -2.71
CA THR A 180 12.18 -1.78 -3.62
C THR A 180 11.31 -0.55 -3.85
N ALA A 181 11.07 0.25 -2.81
CA ALA A 181 10.27 1.46 -2.87
C ALA A 181 11.18 2.69 -2.87
N ASN A 182 10.81 3.73 -3.62
CA ASN A 182 11.50 5.02 -3.61
C ASN A 182 10.54 6.20 -3.36
N CYS A 183 9.24 5.94 -3.21
CA CYS A 183 8.27 6.89 -2.69
C CYS A 183 7.34 6.27 -1.63
N LEU A 184 6.83 7.13 -0.75
CA LEU A 184 5.83 6.81 0.28
C LEU A 184 4.62 7.71 0.09
N LEU A 185 3.44 7.10 -0.02
CA LEU A 185 2.15 7.81 -0.01
C LEU A 185 1.38 7.43 1.24
N PHE A 186 1.22 8.37 2.16
CA PHE A 186 0.45 8.19 3.38
C PHE A 186 -0.92 8.85 3.25
N LEU A 187 -1.98 8.05 3.16
CA LEU A 187 -3.35 8.51 3.08
C LEU A 187 -3.97 8.44 4.47
N THR A 188 -4.46 9.57 4.99
CA THR A 188 -5.10 9.64 6.30
C THR A 188 -6.46 10.32 6.26
N GLY A 189 -7.42 9.74 6.98
CA GLY A 189 -8.74 10.30 7.23
C GLY A 189 -8.80 11.17 8.49
N SER A 190 -7.67 11.42 9.16
CA SER A 190 -7.68 12.24 10.37
C SER A 190 -8.15 13.67 10.07
N LYS A 191 -8.99 14.20 10.96
CA LYS A 191 -9.53 15.57 10.89
C LYS A 191 -8.62 16.60 11.55
N GLU A 192 -7.62 16.14 12.30
CA GLU A 192 -6.72 16.99 13.06
C GLU A 192 -5.28 16.48 12.90
N GLU A 193 -4.33 17.41 12.88
CA GLU A 193 -2.92 17.07 13.06
C GLU A 193 -2.68 16.61 14.49
N LYS A 194 -1.75 15.66 14.66
CA LYS A 194 -1.18 15.36 15.98
C LYS A 194 0.30 15.72 15.94
N PRO A 195 0.82 16.53 16.88
CA PRO A 195 2.23 16.92 16.88
C PRO A 195 3.22 15.74 16.90
N VAL A 196 2.78 14.58 17.39
CA VAL A 196 3.58 13.34 17.46
C VAL A 196 3.58 12.53 16.15
N TRP A 197 2.89 12.98 15.10
CA TRP A 197 2.81 12.26 13.82
C TRP A 197 3.84 12.76 12.81
N MET A 198 5.11 12.88 13.22
CA MET A 198 6.16 13.18 12.25
C MET A 198 6.45 11.92 11.42
N ILE A 199 6.22 11.99 10.10
CA ILE A 199 6.63 10.96 9.15
C ILE A 199 8.06 11.26 8.72
N ASP A 200 8.98 10.53 9.32
CA ASP A 200 10.40 10.58 9.01
C ASP A 200 10.98 9.16 9.00
N PRO A 201 10.77 8.42 7.91
CA PRO A 201 11.25 7.05 7.82
C PRO A 201 12.77 6.98 7.84
N ILE A 202 13.28 5.96 8.54
CA ILE A 202 14.69 5.56 8.51
C ILE A 202 15.10 5.23 7.08
N TYR A 203 14.18 4.63 6.32
CA TYR A 203 14.36 4.39 4.90
C TYR A 203 14.36 5.70 4.10
N ASN A 204 15.31 5.84 3.16
CA ASN A 204 15.49 7.08 2.41
C ASN A 204 14.64 7.15 1.15
N TYR A 205 13.34 7.39 1.31
CA TYR A 205 12.47 7.67 0.17
C TYR A 205 12.91 8.96 -0.55
N THR A 206 12.96 8.90 -1.89
CA THR A 206 13.13 10.09 -2.74
C THR A 206 11.98 11.08 -2.53
N ARG A 207 10.78 10.57 -2.30
CA ARG A 207 9.58 11.40 -2.13
C ARG A 207 8.60 10.82 -1.12
N ILE A 208 8.14 11.65 -0.20
CA ILE A 208 7.06 11.33 0.75
C ILE A 208 5.91 12.29 0.47
N VAL A 209 4.69 11.76 0.32
CA VAL A 209 3.48 12.56 0.17
C VAL A 209 2.45 12.12 1.20
N ILE A 210 2.02 13.06 2.03
CA ILE A 210 0.85 12.90 2.90
C ILE A 210 -0.38 13.39 2.14
N ILE A 211 -1.41 12.56 2.09
CA ILE A 211 -2.68 12.85 1.43
C ILE A 211 -3.75 12.89 2.53
N SER A 212 -4.19 14.09 2.86
CA SER A 212 -5.24 14.35 3.84
C SER A 212 -6.60 14.24 3.18
N LEU A 213 -7.40 13.28 3.63
CA LEU A 213 -8.69 12.95 3.03
C LEU A 213 -9.87 13.73 3.64
N GLN A 214 -9.64 14.34 4.81
CA GLN A 214 -10.66 15.08 5.58
C GLN A 214 -10.24 16.52 5.93
N GLY A 215 -9.21 17.06 5.27
CA GLY A 215 -8.90 18.50 5.31
C GLY A 215 -7.92 18.95 6.39
N ALA A 216 -7.37 18.03 7.19
CA ALA A 216 -6.28 18.35 8.12
C ALA A 216 -5.00 18.77 7.37
N ASP A 217 -4.28 19.76 7.89
CA ASP A 217 -2.98 20.17 7.35
C ASP A 217 -1.86 19.35 8.01
N PHE A 218 -1.04 18.70 7.20
CA PHE A 218 0.12 17.90 7.65
C PHE A 218 1.44 18.45 7.12
N THR A 219 1.48 19.71 6.69
CA THR A 219 2.69 20.34 6.13
C THR A 219 3.86 20.29 7.12
N ASN A 220 3.58 20.38 8.42
CA ASN A 220 4.58 20.30 9.50
C ASN A 220 4.86 18.88 10.00
N ASN A 221 4.20 17.87 9.45
CA ASN A 221 4.33 16.46 9.83
C ASN A 221 5.23 15.65 8.89
N VAL A 222 5.92 16.32 7.97
CA VAL A 222 6.86 15.68 7.05
C VAL A 222 8.02 16.63 6.76
N ASN A 223 9.22 16.09 6.61
CA ASN A 223 10.40 16.88 6.24
C ASN A 223 10.20 17.57 4.87
N THR A 224 10.16 18.90 4.81
CA THR A 224 9.83 19.67 3.58
C THR A 224 10.83 19.53 2.44
N THR A 225 12.00 18.94 2.68
CA THR A 225 13.02 18.71 1.63
C THR A 225 12.60 17.58 0.70
N ARG A 226 12.11 16.47 1.28
CA ARG A 226 11.68 15.25 0.56
C ARG A 226 10.18 14.99 0.66
N GLY A 227 9.49 15.68 1.57
CA GLY A 227 8.10 15.52 1.92
C GLY A 227 7.18 16.60 1.35
N PHE A 228 5.90 16.29 1.28
CA PHE A 228 4.83 17.24 0.96
C PHE A 228 3.51 16.75 1.54
N SER A 229 2.62 17.67 1.87
CA SER A 229 1.25 17.35 2.28
C SER A 229 0.25 17.97 1.31
N ARG A 230 -0.80 17.22 0.97
CA ARG A 230 -1.85 17.63 0.05
C ARG A 230 -3.21 17.25 0.61
N ASN A 231 -4.13 18.20 0.62
CA ASN A 231 -5.54 17.94 0.85
C ASN A 231 -6.20 17.41 -0.43
N VAL A 232 -6.88 16.26 -0.31
CA VAL A 232 -7.72 15.65 -1.35
C VAL A 232 -9.03 15.25 -0.69
N HIS A 233 -10.03 16.13 -0.75
CA HIS A 233 -11.32 15.89 -0.10
C HIS A 233 -12.00 14.65 -0.68
N LEU A 234 -12.13 13.61 0.14
CA LEU A 234 -12.58 12.30 -0.30
C LEU A 234 -13.95 12.33 -0.99
N GLU A 235 -14.84 13.22 -0.58
CA GLU A 235 -16.19 13.30 -1.11
C GLU A 235 -16.25 13.83 -2.57
N HIS A 236 -15.27 14.62 -2.99
CA HIS A 236 -15.37 15.39 -4.24
C HIS A 236 -14.09 15.37 -5.09
N PHE A 237 -13.15 14.47 -4.81
CA PHE A 237 -11.94 14.38 -5.61
C PHE A 237 -12.26 14.05 -7.07
N ASN A 238 -11.48 14.63 -7.98
CA ASN A 238 -11.58 14.42 -9.42
C ASN A 238 -10.19 14.17 -10.02
N GLU A 239 -10.11 14.05 -11.34
CA GLU A 239 -8.86 13.77 -12.06
C GLU A 239 -7.80 14.85 -11.85
N SER A 240 -8.19 16.11 -11.67
CA SER A 240 -7.24 17.19 -11.33
C SER A 240 -6.59 16.98 -9.96
N ASP A 241 -7.31 16.40 -9.00
CA ASP A 241 -6.73 16.09 -7.69
C ASP A 241 -5.74 14.93 -7.78
N ILE A 242 -6.07 13.91 -8.59
CA ILE A 242 -5.15 12.79 -8.89
C ILE A 242 -3.87 13.31 -9.53
N GLN A 243 -4.02 14.12 -10.59
CA GLN A 243 -2.89 14.68 -11.32
C GLN A 243 -2.04 15.54 -10.41
N ALA A 244 -2.65 16.37 -9.57
CA ALA A 244 -1.89 17.25 -8.71
C ALA A 244 -1.12 16.49 -7.62
N VAL A 245 -1.63 15.37 -7.11
CA VAL A 245 -0.84 14.47 -6.24
C VAL A 245 0.29 13.80 -7.03
N TYR A 246 0.01 13.31 -8.22
CA TYR A 246 1.03 12.68 -9.07
C TYR A 246 2.16 13.65 -9.44
N ASP A 247 1.85 14.89 -9.81
CA ASP A 247 2.84 15.93 -10.07
C ASP A 247 3.73 16.19 -8.86
N GLU A 248 3.17 16.10 -7.66
CA GLU A 248 3.90 16.23 -6.41
C GLU A 248 4.86 15.07 -6.14
N ILE A 249 4.50 13.86 -6.57
CA ILE A 249 5.40 12.70 -6.60
C ILE A 249 6.54 12.99 -7.57
N MET A 250 6.21 13.33 -8.82
CA MET A 250 7.17 13.57 -9.90
C MET A 250 8.16 14.69 -9.58
N ARG A 251 7.73 15.73 -8.86
CA ARG A 251 8.57 16.85 -8.44
C ARG A 251 9.76 16.39 -7.59
N GLY A 252 9.60 15.35 -6.76
CA GLY A 252 10.70 14.77 -5.98
C GLY A 252 11.78 14.14 -6.88
N PHE A 253 11.36 13.37 -7.88
CA PHE A 253 12.27 12.68 -8.81
C PHE A 253 12.98 13.63 -9.76
N LYS A 254 12.27 14.66 -10.28
CA LYS A 254 12.88 15.69 -11.14
C LYS A 254 13.96 16.49 -10.43
N ARG A 255 13.74 16.88 -9.16
CA ARG A 255 14.74 17.60 -8.34
C ARG A 255 15.99 16.76 -8.08
N SER A 256 15.79 15.49 -7.73
CA SER A 256 16.90 14.55 -7.53
C SER A 256 17.77 14.44 -8.79
N TRP A 257 17.14 14.31 -9.96
CA TRP A 257 17.85 14.22 -11.24
C TRP A 257 18.65 15.48 -11.57
N THR A 258 18.08 16.68 -11.38
CA THR A 258 18.83 17.93 -11.60
C THR A 258 20.06 18.06 -10.70
N TYR A 259 19.99 17.54 -9.47
CA TYR A 259 21.13 17.60 -8.54
C TYR A 259 22.24 16.61 -8.93
N THR A 260 21.89 15.39 -9.32
CA THR A 260 22.86 14.39 -9.80
C THR A 260 23.58 14.86 -11.06
N TYR A 261 22.84 15.41 -12.04
CA TYR A 261 23.43 15.82 -13.31
C TYR A 261 24.37 17.02 -13.19
N LEU A 262 24.04 17.99 -12.32
CA LEU A 262 24.93 19.14 -12.06
C LEU A 262 26.23 18.72 -11.36
N ASN A 263 26.18 17.75 -10.44
CA ASN A 263 27.37 17.28 -9.73
C ASN A 263 28.27 16.42 -10.63
N GLU A 264 27.70 15.55 -11.47
CA GLU A 264 28.49 14.81 -12.47
C GLU A 264 29.17 15.77 -13.47
N TYR A 265 28.50 16.85 -13.89
CA TYR A 265 29.10 17.82 -14.81
C TYR A 265 30.25 18.63 -14.19
N ILE A 266 30.21 18.85 -12.87
CA ILE A 266 31.28 19.54 -12.15
C ILE A 266 32.50 18.61 -12.03
N GLU A 267 32.32 17.32 -11.70
CA GLU A 267 33.45 16.39 -11.63
C GLU A 267 34.17 16.20 -12.98
N TYR A 268 33.45 16.25 -14.10
CA TYR A 268 34.06 16.17 -15.44
C TYR A 268 34.81 17.44 -15.88
N GLN A 269 34.65 18.58 -15.22
CA GLN A 269 35.37 19.83 -15.55
C GLN A 269 36.66 20.01 -14.75
N TYR A 270 36.97 19.09 -13.82
CA TYR A 270 38.15 19.15 -12.94
C TYR A 270 39.06 17.91 -13.02
N VAL A 271 38.93 17.08 -14.07
CA VAL A 271 39.86 15.97 -14.38
C VAL A 271 40.62 16.25 -15.67
#